data_AF-A0A3N6ZR79-F1
#
_entry.id   AF-A0A3N6ZR79-F1
#
_cell.length_a   1.000
_cell.length_b   1.000
_cell.length_c   1.000
_cell.angle_alpha   90.00
_cell.angle_beta   90.00
_cell.angle_gamma   90.00
#
_symmetry.space_group_name_H-M   'P 1'
#
loop_
_entity.id
_entity.type
_entity.pdbx_description
1 polymer ?
#
loop_
_entity_poly.entity_id
_entity_poly.type
_entity_poly.pdbx_seq_one_letter_code
_entity_poly.pdbx_strand_id
1 'polypeptide(L)'
;MSHSLRNYITLGFIACLLFSCKSTNSPKAVTETFLVSVARLDINAARNYSTRPTWDFLKVLDKSTKDLTPEQKESFLNGFKVKILGEKKLNDSTAMVRFSTTPVLLPFNELELKAEKNLEGNIKWKVNYTTLSYVEADTSIQEVMMPGVDSLEEQLELLNTPSAK
;
A
#
# COMPACT_ATOMS: atom_id res chain seq x y z
N MET A 1 -37.83 -43.69 -1.11
CA MET A 1 -37.47 -42.28 -0.87
C MET A 1 -35.95 -42.14 -0.64
N SER A 2 -35.09 -42.28 -1.66
CA SER A 2 -33.64 -42.07 -1.47
C SER A 2 -32.92 -41.38 -2.63
N HIS A 3 -33.64 -40.96 -3.69
CA HIS A 3 -33.05 -40.22 -4.80
C HIS A 3 -32.93 -38.71 -4.53
N SER A 4 -33.82 -38.12 -3.71
CA SER A 4 -33.76 -36.69 -3.42
C SER A 4 -32.57 -36.32 -2.53
N LEU A 5 -32.21 -37.16 -1.55
CA LEU A 5 -31.11 -36.89 -0.62
C LEU A 5 -29.72 -36.92 -1.28
N ARG A 6 -29.53 -37.76 -2.31
CA ARG A 6 -28.26 -37.86 -3.05
C ARG A 6 -27.94 -36.61 -3.87
N ASN A 7 -28.95 -35.93 -4.43
CA ASN A 7 -28.76 -34.75 -5.26
C ASN A 7 -28.36 -33.49 -4.44
N TYR A 8 -28.81 -33.37 -3.19
CA TYR A 8 -28.42 -32.24 -2.34
C TYR A 8 -26.96 -32.32 -1.87
N ILE A 9 -26.43 -33.53 -1.66
CA ILE A 9 -25.04 -33.74 -1.25
C ILE A 9 -24.08 -33.39 -2.39
N THR A 10 -24.44 -33.69 -3.65
CA THR A 10 -23.63 -33.32 -4.82
C THR A 10 -23.67 -31.82 -5.11
N LEU A 11 -24.81 -31.16 -4.91
CA LEU A 11 -24.96 -29.72 -5.14
C LEU A 11 -24.22 -28.88 -4.07
N GLY A 12 -24.20 -29.33 -2.81
CA GLY A 12 -23.47 -28.68 -1.72
C GLY A 12 -21.94 -28.73 -1.89
N PHE A 13 -21.41 -29.81 -2.47
CA PHE A 13 -19.96 -29.98 -2.67
C PHE A 13 -19.40 -29.09 -3.79
N ILE A 14 -20.21 -28.78 -4.82
CA ILE A 14 -19.84 -27.89 -5.93
C ILE A 14 -19.91 -26.41 -5.50
N ALA A 15 -20.84 -26.04 -4.62
CA ALA A 15 -20.93 -24.68 -4.08
C ALA A 15 -19.71 -24.28 -3.22
N CYS A 16 -19.08 -25.23 -2.52
CA CYS A 16 -17.86 -24.97 -1.75
C CYS A 16 -16.60 -24.79 -2.62
N LEU A 17 -16.59 -25.28 -3.87
CA LEU A 17 -15.44 -25.16 -4.78
C LEU A 17 -15.37 -23.80 -5.49
N LEU A 18 -16.45 -23.01 -5.49
CA LEU A 18 -16.51 -21.70 -6.16
C LEU A 18 -16.09 -20.53 -5.27
N PHE A 19 -15.93 -20.75 -3.96
CA PHE A 19 -15.29 -19.79 -3.06
C PHE A 19 -13.78 -20.04 -3.02
N SER A 20 -13.09 -19.82 -4.15
CA SER A 20 -11.66 -19.52 -4.12
C SER A 20 -11.49 -18.16 -3.43
N CYS A 21 -11.52 -18.18 -2.09
CA CYS A 21 -11.14 -17.04 -1.27
C CYS A 21 -9.72 -16.64 -1.66
N LYS A 22 -9.56 -15.49 -2.33
CA LYS A 22 -8.26 -14.83 -2.44
C LYS A 22 -7.70 -14.74 -1.02
N SER A 23 -6.60 -15.42 -0.76
CA SER A 23 -5.94 -15.35 0.55
C SER A 23 -5.62 -13.90 0.86
N THR A 24 -6.33 -13.35 1.86
CA THR A 24 -6.11 -11.99 2.39
C THR A 24 -4.75 -11.84 3.05
N ASN A 25 -4.04 -12.96 3.26
CA ASN A 25 -2.71 -13.04 3.84
C ASN A 25 -1.73 -13.70 2.85
N SER A 26 -1.73 -13.23 1.60
CA SER A 26 -0.70 -13.51 0.61
C SER A 26 0.21 -12.28 0.43
N PRO A 27 1.46 -12.44 -0.04
CA PRO A 27 2.35 -11.29 -0.22
C PRO A 27 1.74 -10.19 -1.09
N LYS A 28 1.02 -10.57 -2.16
CA LYS A 28 0.31 -9.62 -3.04
C LYS A 28 -0.80 -8.86 -2.32
N ALA A 29 -1.66 -9.57 -1.59
CA ALA A 29 -2.79 -8.95 -0.88
C ALA A 29 -2.31 -8.00 0.23
N VAL A 30 -1.24 -8.38 0.95
CA VAL A 30 -0.61 -7.52 1.95
C VAL A 30 0.01 -6.29 1.30
N THR A 31 0.70 -6.44 0.17
CA THR A 31 1.28 -5.30 -0.57
C THR A 31 0.20 -4.33 -1.03
N GLU A 32 -0.86 -4.83 -1.65
CA GLU A 32 -1.99 -4.01 -2.10
C GLU A 32 -2.64 -3.26 -0.94
N THR A 33 -2.93 -3.96 0.16
CA THR A 33 -3.55 -3.35 1.32
C THR A 33 -2.64 -2.32 1.99
N PHE A 34 -1.35 -2.61 2.11
CA PHE A 34 -0.37 -1.66 2.64
C PHE A 34 -0.29 -0.39 1.80
N LEU A 35 -0.18 -0.50 0.47
CA LEU A 35 -0.11 0.65 -0.43
C LEU A 35 -1.40 1.49 -0.39
N VAL A 36 -2.56 0.84 -0.30
CA VAL A 36 -3.85 1.54 -0.12
C VAL A 36 -3.91 2.26 1.23
N SER A 37 -3.45 1.63 2.31
CA SER A 37 -3.38 2.30 3.63
C SER A 37 -2.43 3.50 3.63
N VAL A 38 -1.27 3.38 2.97
CA VAL A 38 -0.31 4.49 2.79
C VAL A 38 -0.93 5.62 1.99
N ALA A 39 -1.58 5.33 0.85
CA ALA A 39 -2.25 6.35 0.03
C ALA A 39 -3.38 7.06 0.80
N ARG A 40 -4.07 6.36 1.69
CA ARG A 40 -5.12 6.91 2.56
C ARG A 40 -4.59 7.62 3.80
N LEU A 41 -3.27 7.61 4.01
CA LEU A 41 -2.63 8.08 5.25
C LEU A 41 -3.20 7.41 6.51
N ASP A 42 -3.70 6.17 6.38
CA ASP A 42 -4.13 5.35 7.51
C ASP A 42 -2.92 4.62 8.08
N ILE A 43 -2.14 5.36 8.88
CA ILE A 43 -0.88 4.92 9.47
C ILE A 43 -1.10 3.71 10.38
N ASN A 44 -2.24 3.65 11.08
CA ASN A 44 -2.57 2.55 11.97
C ASN A 44 -2.82 1.26 11.17
N ALA A 45 -3.58 1.34 10.08
CA ALA A 45 -3.74 0.19 9.18
C ALA A 45 -2.41 -0.21 8.54
N ALA A 46 -1.62 0.74 8.03
CA ALA A 46 -0.33 0.46 7.40
C ALA A 46 0.66 -0.25 8.36
N ARG A 47 0.65 0.08 9.66
CA ARG A 47 1.45 -0.61 10.69
C ARG A 47 1.06 -2.08 10.86
N ASN A 48 -0.21 -2.42 10.70
CA ASN A 48 -0.68 -3.81 10.82
C ASN A 48 -0.16 -4.70 9.69
N TYR A 49 0.10 -4.12 8.52
CA TYR A 49 0.61 -4.80 7.32
C TYR A 49 2.12 -4.68 7.15
N SER A 50 2.85 -4.14 8.14
CA SER A 50 4.27 -3.87 8.01
C SER A 50 5.07 -4.26 9.26
N THR A 51 6.33 -4.60 9.01
CA THR A 51 7.29 -4.95 10.07
C THR A 51 7.66 -3.71 10.88
N ARG A 52 8.23 -3.89 12.08
CA ARG A 52 8.69 -2.77 12.93
C ARG A 52 9.68 -1.84 12.21
N PRO A 53 10.68 -2.32 11.44
CA PRO A 53 11.56 -1.44 10.66
C PRO A 53 10.80 -0.47 9.73
N THR A 54 9.68 -0.89 9.15
CA THR A 54 8.85 -0.04 8.27
C THR A 54 8.14 1.08 9.03
N TRP A 55 7.99 0.99 10.35
CA TRP A 55 7.24 1.97 11.13
C TRP A 55 7.90 3.34 11.20
N ASP A 56 9.23 3.40 11.07
CA ASP A 56 9.96 4.67 11.02
C ASP A 56 9.59 5.46 9.75
N PHE A 57 9.52 4.78 8.60
CA PHE A 57 9.00 5.36 7.36
C PHE A 57 7.55 5.88 7.55
N LEU A 58 6.67 5.07 8.15
CA LEU A 58 5.29 5.48 8.39
C LEU A 58 5.18 6.68 9.34
N LYS A 59 6.09 6.81 10.32
CA LYS A 59 6.15 7.95 11.24
C LYS A 59 6.59 9.23 10.53
N VAL A 60 7.55 9.14 9.60
CA VAL A 60 7.94 10.28 8.77
C VAL A 60 6.76 10.69 7.89
N LEU A 61 6.13 9.73 7.21
CA LEU A 61 4.98 9.99 6.34
C LEU A 61 3.88 10.74 7.11
N ASP A 62 3.50 10.24 8.29
CA ASP A 62 2.51 10.87 9.18
C ASP A 62 2.88 12.32 9.51
N LYS A 63 4.14 12.57 9.87
CA LYS A 63 4.63 13.92 10.17
C LYS A 63 4.63 14.84 8.95
N SER A 64 5.01 14.33 7.78
CA SER A 64 5.11 15.11 6.53
C SER A 64 3.74 15.46 5.94
N THR A 65 2.71 14.67 6.26
CA THR A 65 1.36 14.82 5.69
C THR A 65 0.35 15.39 6.69
N LYS A 66 0.79 15.76 7.90
CA LYS A 66 -0.06 16.27 8.98
C LYS A 66 -0.86 17.53 8.60
N ASP A 67 -0.32 18.36 7.71
CA ASP A 67 -0.90 19.66 7.34
C ASP A 67 -1.77 19.56 6.06
N LEU A 68 -1.92 18.37 5.47
CA LEU A 68 -2.78 18.17 4.29
C LEU A 68 -4.26 18.31 4.66
N THR A 69 -4.99 19.10 3.86
CA THR A 69 -6.44 19.26 4.03
C THR A 69 -7.19 17.99 3.60
N PRO A 70 -8.44 17.79 4.07
CA PRO A 70 -9.28 16.69 3.61
C PRO A 70 -9.43 16.63 2.08
N GLU A 71 -9.58 17.78 1.43
CA GLU A 71 -9.75 17.89 -0.02
C GLU A 71 -8.50 17.43 -0.79
N GLN A 72 -7.30 17.77 -0.29
CA GLN A 72 -6.04 17.31 -0.87
C GLN A 72 -5.91 15.78 -0.77
N LYS A 73 -6.30 15.21 0.37
CA LYS A 73 -6.30 13.76 0.59
C LYS A 73 -7.28 13.05 -0.33
N GLU A 74 -8.50 13.58 -0.47
CA GLU A 74 -9.52 13.02 -1.37
C GLU A 74 -9.12 13.13 -2.84
N SER A 75 -8.53 14.26 -3.24
CA SER A 75 -8.03 14.49 -4.60
C SER A 75 -7.01 13.42 -5.01
N PHE A 76 -6.03 13.13 -4.15
CA PHE A 76 -5.03 12.09 -4.40
C PHE A 76 -5.63 10.68 -4.49
N LEU A 77 -6.62 10.39 -3.64
CA LEU A 77 -7.31 9.11 -3.61
C LEU A 77 -8.24 8.91 -4.81
N ASN A 78 -8.71 9.99 -5.43
CA ASN A 78 -9.58 9.91 -6.59
C ASN A 78 -8.82 9.34 -7.79
N GLY A 79 -9.16 8.11 -8.17
CA GLY A 79 -8.46 7.38 -9.21
C GLY A 79 -7.22 6.61 -8.74
N PHE A 80 -6.92 6.61 -7.43
CA PHE A 80 -5.83 5.80 -6.87
C PHE A 80 -6.05 4.32 -7.13
N LYS A 81 -5.10 3.68 -7.83
CA LYS A 81 -5.14 2.26 -8.17
C LYS A 81 -3.80 1.62 -7.89
N VAL A 82 -3.84 0.40 -7.35
CA VAL A 82 -2.68 -0.47 -7.23
C VAL A 82 -2.80 -1.58 -8.27
N LYS A 83 -1.71 -1.85 -8.98
CA LYS A 83 -1.60 -3.01 -9.87
C LYS A 83 -0.40 -3.84 -9.43
N ILE A 84 -0.65 -5.10 -9.08
CA ILE A 84 0.41 -6.07 -8.81
C ILE A 84 0.92 -6.60 -10.15
N LEU A 85 2.22 -6.45 -10.39
CA LEU A 85 2.90 -6.83 -11.62
C LEU A 85 3.52 -8.23 -11.51
N GLY A 86 3.95 -8.62 -10.32
CA GLY A 86 4.56 -9.92 -10.08
C GLY A 86 4.86 -10.20 -8.62
N GLU A 87 5.12 -11.46 -8.31
CA GLU A 87 5.63 -11.91 -7.01
C GLU A 87 6.75 -12.90 -7.27
N LYS A 88 7.86 -12.74 -6.56
CA LYS A 88 8.99 -13.65 -6.54
C LYS A 88 9.23 -14.10 -5.11
N LYS A 89 8.94 -15.36 -4.81
CA LYS A 89 9.32 -15.97 -3.54
C LYS A 89 10.85 -16.14 -3.52
N LEU A 90 11.51 -15.52 -2.54
CA LEU A 90 12.96 -15.63 -2.37
C LEU A 90 13.31 -16.85 -1.49
N ASN A 91 12.51 -17.08 -0.45
CA ASN A 91 12.56 -18.26 0.42
C ASN A 91 11.22 -18.42 1.15
N ASP A 92 11.12 -19.37 2.09
CA ASP A 92 9.87 -19.65 2.82
C ASP A 92 9.36 -18.51 3.69
N SER A 93 10.23 -17.59 4.10
CA SER A 93 9.88 -16.45 4.93
C SER A 93 9.98 -15.10 4.24
N THR A 94 10.35 -15.07 2.96
CA THR A 94 10.64 -13.83 2.23
C THR A 94 10.11 -13.88 0.80
N ALA A 95 9.39 -12.83 0.41
CA ALA A 95 8.90 -12.64 -0.95
C ALA A 95 9.17 -11.21 -1.41
N MET A 96 9.39 -11.03 -2.70
CA MET A 96 9.46 -9.72 -3.35
C MET A 96 8.21 -9.54 -4.21
N VAL A 97 7.50 -8.43 -4.04
CA VAL A 97 6.30 -8.11 -4.83
C VAL A 97 6.56 -6.86 -5.65
N ARG A 98 6.40 -7.00 -6.97
CA ARG A 98 6.49 -5.88 -7.92
C ARG A 98 5.11 -5.30 -8.16
N PHE A 99 4.98 -3.98 -8.13
CA PHE A 99 3.72 -3.26 -8.23
C PHE A 99 3.88 -1.97 -9.05
N SER A 100 2.75 -1.36 -9.38
CA SER A 100 2.68 0.02 -9.86
C SER A 100 1.45 0.68 -9.27
N THR A 101 1.50 1.98 -9.04
CA THR A 101 0.32 2.76 -8.63
C THR A 101 0.03 3.87 -9.63
N THR A 102 -1.22 4.32 -9.66
CA THR A 102 -1.64 5.51 -10.39
C THR A 102 -2.53 6.33 -9.48
N PRO A 103 -2.19 7.58 -9.13
CA PRO A 103 -0.87 8.22 -9.34
C PRO A 103 0.28 7.45 -8.67
N VAL A 104 1.52 7.75 -9.07
CA VAL A 104 2.72 7.09 -8.53
C VAL A 104 2.87 7.44 -7.05
N LEU A 105 2.91 6.46 -6.16
CA LEU A 105 2.93 6.70 -4.71
C LEU A 105 4.35 6.71 -4.14
N LEU A 106 5.19 5.80 -4.65
CA LEU A 106 6.55 5.54 -4.18
C LEU A 106 7.49 5.58 -5.39
N PRO A 107 8.75 6.00 -5.23
CA PRO A 107 9.69 6.10 -6.34
C PRO A 107 10.28 4.74 -6.76
N PHE A 108 9.93 3.68 -6.03
CA PHE A 108 10.27 2.31 -6.33
C PHE A 108 9.01 1.49 -6.61
N ASN A 109 9.18 0.36 -7.28
CA ASN A 109 8.10 -0.50 -7.76
C ASN A 109 8.17 -1.92 -7.18
N GLU A 110 9.00 -2.15 -6.16
CA GLU A 110 9.16 -3.44 -5.50
C GLU A 110 9.14 -3.29 -3.98
N LEU A 111 8.47 -4.20 -3.29
CA LEU A 111 8.45 -4.29 -1.83
C LEU A 111 8.82 -5.69 -1.39
N GLU A 112 9.75 -5.78 -0.44
CA GLU A 112 10.04 -7.02 0.27
C GLU A 112 8.96 -7.28 1.31
N LEU A 113 8.57 -8.53 1.46
CA LEU A 113 7.67 -9.01 2.51
C LEU A 113 8.33 -10.11 3.30
N LYS A 114 8.09 -10.08 4.62
CA LYS A 114 8.52 -11.10 5.57
C LYS A 114 7.33 -11.80 6.19
N ALA A 115 7.46 -13.12 6.29
CA ALA A 115 6.56 -13.96 7.05
C ALA A 115 6.94 -13.86 8.54
N GLU A 116 6.05 -13.31 9.36
CA GLU A 116 6.17 -13.29 10.81
C GLU A 116 5.18 -14.26 11.43
N LYS A 117 5.61 -15.04 12.43
CA LYS A 117 4.67 -15.83 13.24
C LYS A 117 4.06 -14.93 14.30
N ASN A 118 2.74 -14.94 14.42
CA ASN A 118 2.07 -14.34 15.57
C ASN A 118 2.14 -15.25 16.80
N LEU A 119 1.58 -14.79 17.92
CA LEU A 119 1.56 -15.53 19.19
C LEU A 119 0.82 -16.87 19.07
N GLU A 120 -0.15 -16.98 18.17
CA GLU A 120 -0.88 -18.22 17.88
C GLU A 120 -0.14 -19.15 16.89
N GLY A 121 1.08 -18.81 16.46
CA GLY A 121 1.89 -19.61 15.53
C GLY A 121 1.51 -19.50 14.06
N ASN A 122 0.51 -18.67 13.72
CA ASN A 122 0.09 -18.40 12.35
C ASN A 122 1.09 -17.47 11.64
N ILE A 123 1.40 -17.78 10.40
CA ILE A 123 2.23 -16.92 9.54
C ILE A 123 1.38 -15.73 9.08
N LYS A 124 1.90 -14.52 9.26
CA LYS A 124 1.38 -13.28 8.67
C LYS A 124 2.47 -12.65 7.81
N TRP A 125 2.14 -12.34 6.55
CA TRP A 125 3.04 -11.57 5.70
C TRP A 125 2.99 -10.09 6.08
N LYS A 126 4.14 -9.43 6.05
CA LYS A 126 4.25 -8.00 6.34
C LYS A 126 5.30 -7.35 5.43
N VAL A 127 5.02 -6.13 5.01
CA VAL A 127 5.97 -5.30 4.26
C VAL A 127 7.18 -4.97 5.12
N ASN A 128 8.35 -5.36 4.64
CA ASN A 128 9.65 -5.05 5.23
C ASN A 128 10.34 -3.95 4.42
N TYR A 129 10.26 -2.73 4.93
CA TYR A 129 10.89 -1.56 4.35
C TYR A 129 11.95 -1.06 5.35
N THR A 130 13.20 -1.01 4.92
CA THR A 130 14.32 -0.62 5.79
C THR A 130 14.89 0.72 5.36
N THR A 131 15.63 1.37 6.26
CA THR A 131 16.16 2.73 6.10
C THR A 131 17.07 2.93 4.88
N LEU A 132 17.67 1.87 4.32
CA LEU A 132 18.40 1.96 3.05
C LEU A 132 17.49 2.26 1.85
N SER A 133 16.25 1.77 1.89
CA SER A 133 15.24 2.07 0.88
C SER A 133 14.69 3.50 1.01
N TYR A 134 14.78 4.09 2.21
CA TYR A 134 14.23 5.41 2.56
C TYR A 134 14.98 6.59 1.91
N VAL A 135 16.30 6.48 1.71
CA VAL A 135 17.14 7.56 1.15
C VAL A 135 16.69 7.94 -0.27
N GLU A 136 16.01 7.05 -0.99
CA GLU A 136 15.49 7.30 -2.33
C GLU A 136 14.07 7.91 -2.35
N ALA A 137 13.35 7.93 -1.21
CA ALA A 137 11.90 8.24 -1.16
C ALA A 137 11.48 9.50 -0.39
N ASP A 138 12.40 10.14 0.35
CA ASP A 138 12.07 11.23 1.26
C ASP A 138 11.52 12.50 0.56
N THR A 139 11.91 12.73 -0.70
CA THR A 139 11.47 13.91 -1.48
C THR A 139 10.24 13.65 -2.35
N SER A 140 10.07 12.43 -2.86
CA SER A 140 9.07 12.15 -3.90
C SER A 140 7.63 12.04 -3.38
N ILE A 141 7.42 11.56 -2.15
CA ILE A 141 6.05 11.27 -1.68
C ILE A 141 5.29 12.56 -1.37
N GLN A 142 5.95 13.52 -0.72
CA GLN A 142 5.35 14.82 -0.42
C GLN A 142 5.03 15.59 -1.71
N GLU A 143 5.95 15.58 -2.68
CA GLU A 143 5.75 16.21 -4.00
C GLU A 143 4.56 15.60 -4.75
N VAL A 144 4.42 14.27 -4.74
CA VAL A 144 3.30 13.61 -5.42
C VAL A 144 1.96 13.81 -4.70
N MET A 145 1.95 13.80 -3.36
CA MET A 145 0.72 13.97 -2.57
C MET A 145 0.26 15.43 -2.45
N MET A 146 1.06 16.40 -2.90
CA MET A 146 0.68 17.81 -2.99
C MET A 146 0.51 18.22 -4.46
N PRO A 147 -0.56 17.78 -5.17
CA PRO A 147 -0.81 18.27 -6.52
C PRO A 147 -1.20 19.75 -6.43
N GLY A 148 -0.37 20.64 -6.99
CA GLY A 148 -0.61 22.07 -7.03
C GLY A 148 0.30 22.94 -6.15
N VAL A 149 1.45 22.43 -5.70
CA VAL A 149 2.59 23.35 -5.58
C VAL A 149 3.10 23.52 -6.99
N ASP A 150 2.56 24.52 -7.67
CA ASP A 150 3.22 25.15 -8.79
C ASP A 150 4.72 25.23 -8.45
N SER A 151 5.52 24.63 -9.33
CA SER A 151 6.98 24.43 -9.23
C SER A 151 7.66 25.55 -8.43
N LEU A 152 8.75 25.25 -7.71
CA LEU A 152 9.52 26.27 -6.96
C LEU A 152 9.78 27.56 -7.79
N GLU A 153 9.80 27.42 -9.12
CA GLU A 153 9.86 28.47 -10.14
C GLU A 153 8.69 29.48 -10.07
N GLU A 154 7.44 29.07 -9.85
CA GLU A 154 6.27 29.95 -9.78
C GLU A 154 6.22 30.75 -8.46
N GLN A 155 6.74 30.17 -7.37
CA GLN A 155 6.94 30.89 -6.09
C GLN A 155 8.09 31.91 -6.17
N LEU A 156 9.13 31.63 -6.96
CA LEU A 156 10.23 32.55 -7.25
C LEU A 156 9.82 33.69 -8.18
N GLU A 157 8.86 33.47 -9.09
CA GLU A 157 8.27 34.54 -9.92
C GLU A 157 7.40 35.50 -9.09
N LEU A 158 6.60 35.00 -8.15
CA LEU A 158 5.78 35.86 -7.27
C LEU A 158 6.63 36.75 -6.33
N LEU A 159 7.81 36.30 -5.92
CA LEU A 159 8.77 37.09 -5.11
C LEU A 159 9.55 38.13 -5.92
N ASN A 160 9.62 37.98 -7.26
CA ASN A 160 10.36 38.88 -8.15
C ASN A 160 9.45 39.85 -8.92
N THR A 161 8.13 39.81 -8.74
CA THR A 161 7.26 40.88 -9.25
C THR A 161 7.42 42.13 -8.38
N PRO A 162 7.89 43.26 -8.92
CA PRO A 162 7.96 44.48 -8.15
C PRO A 162 6.53 44.93 -7.85
N SER A 163 6.23 45.07 -6.56
CA SER A 163 4.98 45.66 -6.05
C SER A 163 4.74 47.01 -6.74
N ALA A 164 3.82 47.02 -7.71
CA ALA A 164 3.37 48.24 -8.35
C ALA A 164 2.45 48.99 -7.38
N LYS A 165 2.88 50.19 -6.99
CA LYS A 165 2.04 51.22 -6.37
C LYS A 165 0.89 51.64 -7.27
#